data_AF-I0I6A2-F1
#
_entry.id   AF-I0I6A2-F1
#
_cell.length_a   1.000
_cell.length_b   1.000
_cell.length_c   1.000
_cell.angle_alpha   90.00
_cell.angle_beta   90.00
_cell.angle_gamma   90.00
#
_symmetry.space_group_name_H-M   'P 1'
#
loop_
_entity.id
_entity.type
_entity.pdbx_description
1 polymer ?
#
loop_
_entity_poly.entity_id
_entity_poly.type
_entity_poly.pdbx_seq_one_letter_code
_entity_poly.pdbx_strand_id
1 'polypeptide(L)'
;MAKSGRYPSYTTCVARALSASTEPLSIDALLLTVSRERPLGKGARHEIYRAIRKLYQAVPVAPSQFGWLSHLLQHSTFRHQLSAEEARRGYLLLDELEHAVFFPQFFQDQRADVRRITVELMGGPVLAAELAVERKIWSLRLGVEFAEWIDELGGQSHDDILILVQNAVEGRYMMRLQPRESRDEAAIREQNIRLARAAEELVASSRRTDKVMPVWELAALLIGRNLYRSPIPPDDLHMVLHQYSALRLSEDGSGYVLDSRGATKKKKMVALRNPTSPNRRASDPSGDTLADFDTAFSTSELKDNDPAAWLEDGKRYFDMESEEDTCPDYESYLEAHRMSEGTEEALSHSDYHLLEAELEMLLGLEQEFGYLLPEQSQRVDDLAERLFIDLESFRSEIEDYEDDEDDGLDGSDDGAWFWKN
;
A
#
# COMPACT_ATOMS: atom_id res chain seq x y z
N MET A 1 15.52 25.68 -49.47
CA MET A 1 14.51 24.95 -48.70
C MET A 1 15.15 24.49 -47.39
N ALA A 2 14.70 24.99 -46.25
CA ALA A 2 15.28 24.64 -44.95
C ALA A 2 14.73 23.29 -44.46
N LYS A 3 15.56 22.51 -43.77
CA LYS A 3 15.20 21.19 -43.23
C LYS A 3 13.98 21.31 -42.31
N SER A 4 13.01 20.41 -42.47
CA SER A 4 11.82 20.35 -41.62
C SER A 4 12.22 20.00 -40.18
N GLY A 5 12.31 21.01 -39.31
CA GLY A 5 12.45 20.81 -37.88
C GLY A 5 11.24 20.03 -37.37
N ARG A 6 11.44 18.77 -37.01
CA ARG A 6 10.37 17.92 -36.48
C ARG A 6 10.01 18.44 -35.08
N TYR A 7 8.88 19.12 -34.97
CA TYR A 7 8.43 19.71 -33.70
C TYR A 7 8.38 18.66 -32.58
N PRO A 8 8.71 19.05 -31.33
CA PRO A 8 8.63 18.15 -30.18
C PRO A 8 7.22 17.57 -29.99
N SER A 9 7.15 16.37 -29.42
CA SER A 9 5.87 15.71 -29.13
C SER A 9 5.05 16.52 -28.11
N TYR A 10 3.72 16.38 -28.09
CA TYR A 10 2.90 17.03 -27.07
C TYR A 10 3.31 16.58 -25.66
N THR A 11 3.62 15.29 -25.47
CA THR A 11 4.17 14.75 -24.21
C THR A 11 5.45 15.45 -23.78
N THR A 12 6.41 15.66 -24.69
CA THR A 12 7.66 16.37 -24.39
C THR A 12 7.42 17.83 -23.99
N CYS A 13 6.51 18.53 -24.68
CA CYS A 13 6.21 19.94 -24.37
C CYS A 13 5.45 20.07 -23.04
N VAL A 14 4.50 19.17 -22.77
CA VAL A 14 3.74 19.15 -21.50
C VAL A 14 4.64 18.80 -20.33
N ALA A 15 5.51 17.78 -20.46
CA ALA A 15 6.47 17.42 -19.43
C ALA A 15 7.38 18.61 -19.08
N ARG A 16 7.98 19.27 -20.08
CA ARG A 16 8.79 20.48 -19.87
C ARG A 16 8.02 21.63 -19.24
N ALA A 17 6.78 21.86 -19.65
CA ALA A 17 5.97 22.95 -19.12
C ALA A 17 5.62 22.72 -17.64
N LEU A 18 5.29 21.49 -17.25
CA LEU A 18 4.99 21.11 -15.87
C LEU A 18 6.26 21.04 -15.01
N SER A 19 7.33 20.40 -15.49
CA SER A 19 8.58 20.23 -14.73
C SER A 19 9.36 21.53 -14.54
N ALA A 20 9.05 22.58 -15.30
CA ALA A 20 9.62 23.92 -15.13
C ALA A 20 8.74 24.84 -14.25
N SER A 21 7.56 24.36 -13.81
CA SER A 21 6.61 25.15 -13.04
C SER A 21 6.45 24.59 -11.63
N THR A 22 6.84 25.39 -10.63
CA THR A 22 6.64 25.07 -9.21
C THR A 22 5.16 25.07 -8.79
N GLU A 23 4.29 25.74 -9.56
CA GLU A 23 2.85 25.81 -9.32
C GLU A 23 2.07 24.98 -10.34
N PRO A 24 0.90 24.41 -9.98
CA PRO A 24 0.06 23.68 -10.92
C PRO A 24 -0.43 24.54 -12.09
N LEU A 25 -0.34 24.00 -13.31
CA LEU A 25 -0.76 24.67 -14.53
C LEU A 25 -2.16 24.24 -14.96
N SER A 26 -2.96 25.20 -15.43
CA SER A 26 -4.22 24.90 -16.12
C SER A 26 -3.98 24.39 -17.54
N ILE A 27 -4.94 23.68 -18.11
CA ILE A 27 -4.89 23.25 -19.52
C ILE A 27 -4.71 24.44 -20.49
N ASP A 28 -5.26 25.60 -20.16
CA ASP A 28 -5.15 26.79 -21.02
C ASP A 28 -3.75 27.43 -20.90
N ALA A 29 -3.14 27.41 -19.71
CA ALA A 29 -1.73 27.77 -19.52
C ALA A 29 -0.79 26.80 -20.26
N LEU A 30 -1.07 25.49 -20.20
CA LEU A 30 -0.33 24.48 -20.97
C LEU A 30 -0.46 24.71 -22.49
N LEU A 31 -1.67 24.99 -23.00
CA LEU A 31 -1.86 25.35 -24.41
C LEU A 31 -1.03 26.57 -24.82
N LEU A 32 -1.03 27.63 -24.00
CA LEU A 32 -0.22 28.83 -24.24
C LEU A 32 1.29 28.53 -24.25
N THR A 33 1.81 27.78 -23.29
CA THR A 33 3.23 27.38 -23.26
C THR A 33 3.59 26.50 -24.46
N VAL A 34 2.81 25.46 -24.75
CA VAL A 34 3.03 24.54 -25.88
C VAL A 34 2.98 25.27 -27.22
N SER A 35 2.14 26.31 -27.37
CA SER A 35 2.06 27.12 -28.60
C SER A 35 3.37 27.83 -28.98
N ARG A 36 4.26 28.05 -28.01
CA ARG A 36 5.58 28.68 -28.23
C ARG A 36 6.59 27.70 -28.81
N GLU A 37 6.45 26.41 -28.52
CA GLU A 37 7.33 25.33 -29.02
C GLU A 37 6.82 24.69 -30.31
N ARG A 38 5.51 24.70 -30.56
CA ARG A 38 4.89 24.04 -31.72
C ARG A 38 3.57 24.69 -32.15
N PRO A 39 3.23 24.67 -33.46
CA PRO A 39 1.92 25.12 -33.92
C PRO A 39 0.80 24.24 -33.35
N LEU A 40 -0.28 24.89 -32.88
CA LEU A 40 -1.46 24.20 -32.35
C LEU A 40 -2.46 23.89 -33.48
N GLY A 41 -2.94 22.64 -33.53
CA GLY A 41 -4.02 22.22 -34.41
C GLY A 41 -5.37 22.16 -33.67
N LYS A 42 -6.48 21.94 -34.41
CA LYS A 42 -7.84 21.85 -33.86
C LYS A 42 -8.01 20.78 -32.75
N GLY A 43 -7.14 19.77 -32.70
CA GLY A 43 -7.13 18.72 -31.66
C GLY A 43 -6.16 18.95 -30.48
N ALA A 44 -5.46 20.09 -30.40
CA ALA A 44 -4.36 20.29 -29.44
C ALA A 44 -4.76 20.06 -27.97
N ARG A 45 -5.97 20.47 -27.56
CA ARG A 45 -6.48 20.24 -26.19
C ARG A 45 -6.61 18.75 -25.87
N HIS A 46 -7.10 17.95 -26.81
CA HIS A 46 -7.23 16.50 -26.64
C HIS A 46 -5.86 15.83 -26.55
N GLU A 47 -4.91 16.23 -27.41
CA GLU A 47 -3.54 15.73 -27.36
C GLU A 47 -2.80 16.11 -26.06
N ILE A 48 -3.09 17.27 -25.46
CA ILE A 48 -2.56 17.63 -24.13
C ILE A 48 -3.15 16.72 -23.03
N TYR A 49 -4.47 16.48 -23.00
CA TYR A 49 -5.04 15.51 -22.04
C TYR A 49 -4.47 14.09 -22.26
N ARG A 50 -4.23 13.69 -23.52
CA ARG A 50 -3.58 12.41 -23.85
C ARG A 50 -2.11 12.36 -23.43
N ALA A 51 -1.39 13.47 -23.51
CA ALA A 51 -0.03 13.61 -23.03
C ALA A 51 0.04 13.51 -21.50
N ILE A 52 -0.84 14.22 -20.79
CA ILE A 52 -0.95 14.18 -19.32
C ILE A 52 -1.19 12.75 -18.84
N ARG A 53 -2.16 12.03 -19.43
CA ARG A 53 -2.45 10.62 -19.09
C ARG A 53 -1.31 9.62 -19.32
N LYS A 54 -0.22 10.02 -19.97
CA LYS A 54 0.99 9.20 -20.19
C LYS A 54 2.15 9.58 -19.27
N LEU A 55 2.00 10.67 -18.51
CA LEU A 55 3.04 11.20 -17.66
C LEU A 55 2.64 10.90 -16.21
N TYR A 56 3.33 9.96 -15.56
CA TYR A 56 3.08 9.64 -14.16
C TYR A 56 3.21 10.89 -13.27
N GLN A 57 4.24 11.69 -13.53
CA GLN A 57 4.45 12.94 -12.80
C GLN A 57 3.41 14.03 -13.09
N ALA A 58 2.53 13.91 -14.09
CA ALA A 58 1.52 14.93 -14.42
C ALA A 58 0.22 14.73 -13.61
N VAL A 59 0.30 15.00 -12.31
CA VAL A 59 -0.75 14.71 -11.34
C VAL A 59 -1.87 15.77 -11.37
N PRO A 60 -3.16 15.38 -11.42
CA PRO A 60 -4.27 16.32 -11.29
C PRO A 60 -4.40 16.83 -9.84
N VAL A 61 -4.51 18.14 -9.68
CA VAL A 61 -4.72 18.78 -8.35
C VAL A 61 -6.13 19.36 -8.20
N ALA A 62 -6.74 19.76 -9.31
CA ALA A 62 -8.07 20.35 -9.38
C ALA A 62 -8.65 20.19 -10.80
N PRO A 63 -9.95 20.46 -11.05
CA PRO A 63 -10.54 20.32 -12.38
C PRO A 63 -9.77 21.10 -13.46
N SER A 64 -9.15 20.36 -14.40
CA SER A 64 -8.28 20.89 -15.46
C SER A 64 -7.02 21.66 -15.00
N GLN A 65 -6.52 21.38 -13.79
CA GLN A 65 -5.21 21.84 -13.29
C GLN A 65 -4.33 20.65 -12.91
N PHE A 66 -3.05 20.71 -13.30
CA PHE A 66 -2.09 19.62 -13.15
C PHE A 66 -0.77 20.15 -12.61
N GLY A 67 -0.21 19.48 -11.62
CA GLY A 67 1.14 19.76 -11.11
C GLY A 67 2.13 18.72 -11.60
N TRP A 68 3.40 18.95 -11.28
CA TRP A 68 4.47 17.96 -11.45
C TRP A 68 4.74 17.29 -10.09
N LEU A 69 4.71 15.95 -10.01
CA LEU A 69 4.77 15.21 -8.73
C LEU A 69 5.93 15.66 -7.83
N SER A 70 7.15 15.78 -8.38
CA SER A 70 8.33 16.24 -7.63
C SER A 70 8.21 17.67 -7.06
N HIS A 71 7.34 18.51 -7.61
CA HIS A 71 7.02 19.84 -7.06
C HIS A 71 5.86 19.78 -6.05
N LEU A 72 4.86 18.92 -6.28
CA LEU A 72 3.72 18.75 -5.38
C LEU A 72 4.13 18.18 -4.01
N LEU A 73 5.11 17.28 -4.03
CA LEU A 73 5.75 16.70 -2.84
C LEU A 73 6.39 17.74 -1.90
N GLN A 74 6.80 18.92 -2.39
CA GLN A 74 7.46 19.93 -1.56
C GLN A 74 6.59 20.35 -0.37
N HIS A 75 7.19 20.41 0.83
CA HIS A 75 6.52 20.68 2.09
C HIS A 75 5.45 19.65 2.50
N SER A 76 5.49 18.45 1.93
CA SER A 76 4.73 17.31 2.43
C SER A 76 5.51 16.59 3.54
N THR A 77 4.79 16.02 4.50
CA THR A 77 5.31 15.18 5.57
C THR A 77 4.66 13.81 5.44
N PHE A 78 5.46 12.75 5.54
CA PHE A 78 5.03 11.35 5.54
C PHE A 78 5.45 10.69 6.84
N ARG A 79 4.88 9.52 7.14
CA ARG A 79 5.19 8.72 8.32
C ARG A 79 5.57 7.32 7.85
N HIS A 80 6.76 6.91 8.28
CA HIS A 80 7.26 5.56 8.19
C HIS A 80 7.25 4.99 9.63
N GLN A 81 6.76 3.78 9.85
CA GLN A 81 6.81 3.13 11.17
C GLN A 81 7.99 2.16 11.21
N LEU A 82 8.93 2.33 12.14
CA LEU A 82 10.13 1.50 12.21
C LEU A 82 9.82 0.06 12.64
N SER A 83 10.30 -0.90 11.86
CA SER A 83 10.55 -2.27 12.33
C SER A 83 11.80 -2.32 13.24
N ALA A 84 11.93 -3.42 13.98
CA ALA A 84 13.14 -3.69 14.77
C ALA A 84 14.39 -3.94 13.90
N GLU A 85 14.22 -4.27 12.62
CA GLU A 85 15.34 -4.50 11.71
C GLU A 85 15.89 -3.18 11.16
N GLU A 86 15.02 -2.31 10.62
CA GLU A 86 15.38 -1.01 10.05
C GLU A 86 16.12 -0.12 11.06
N ALA A 87 15.63 -0.10 12.30
CA ALA A 87 16.25 0.61 13.41
C ALA A 87 17.70 0.17 13.67
N ARG A 88 18.02 -1.12 13.49
CA ARG A 88 19.35 -1.70 13.76
C ARG A 88 20.26 -1.78 12.54
N ARG A 89 19.72 -2.01 11.33
CA ARG A 89 20.48 -2.29 10.11
C ARG A 89 20.73 -1.05 9.21
N GLY A 90 20.13 0.10 9.51
CA GLY A 90 20.51 1.36 8.85
C GLY A 90 19.86 1.58 7.48
N TYR A 91 18.64 1.08 7.27
CA TYR A 91 17.83 1.30 6.07
C TYR A 91 16.36 1.48 6.43
N LEU A 92 15.55 1.93 5.47
CA LEU A 92 14.08 1.89 5.52
C LEU A 92 13.57 1.07 4.33
N LEU A 93 12.68 0.10 4.55
CA LEU A 93 11.89 -0.54 3.50
C LEU A 93 10.87 0.47 2.98
N LEU A 94 10.60 0.46 1.68
CA LEU A 94 9.77 1.47 1.03
C LEU A 94 8.49 0.83 0.49
N ASP A 95 7.34 1.26 1.01
CA ASP A 95 6.04 1.02 0.38
C ASP A 95 5.91 1.80 -0.95
N GLU A 96 4.80 1.60 -1.67
CA GLU A 96 4.58 2.29 -2.95
C GLU A 96 4.44 3.82 -2.82
N LEU A 97 4.02 4.31 -1.64
CA LEU A 97 3.93 5.75 -1.36
C LEU A 97 5.31 6.36 -1.16
N GLU A 98 6.14 5.78 -0.30
CA GLU A 98 7.49 6.21 0.03
C GLU A 98 8.42 6.05 -1.17
N HIS A 99 8.27 4.98 -1.95
CA HIS A 99 8.94 4.85 -3.24
C HIS A 99 8.56 6.00 -4.19
N ALA A 100 7.29 6.44 -4.21
CA ALA A 100 6.88 7.61 -4.99
C ALA A 100 7.38 8.96 -4.40
N VAL A 101 7.63 9.03 -3.09
CA VAL A 101 8.19 10.22 -2.40
C VAL A 101 9.68 10.37 -2.67
N PHE A 102 10.45 9.30 -2.55
CA PHE A 102 11.90 9.30 -2.75
C PHE A 102 12.30 9.23 -4.23
N PHE A 103 11.56 8.46 -5.04
CA PHE A 103 11.85 8.23 -6.46
C PHE A 103 10.63 8.54 -7.38
N PRO A 104 10.13 9.79 -7.38
CA PRO A 104 8.93 10.21 -8.14
C PRO A 104 9.02 10.06 -9.66
N GLN A 105 10.18 9.66 -10.21
CA GLN A 105 10.37 9.39 -11.63
C GLN A 105 10.25 7.90 -11.98
N PHE A 106 10.35 7.00 -11.00
CA PHE A 106 10.45 5.55 -11.22
C PHE A 106 9.28 5.01 -12.06
N PHE A 107 8.04 5.26 -11.63
CA PHE A 107 6.82 4.81 -12.32
C PHE A 107 6.56 5.49 -13.69
N GLN A 108 7.44 6.39 -14.15
CA GLN A 108 7.36 6.96 -15.50
C GLN A 108 7.90 6.00 -16.58
N ASP A 109 9.02 5.35 -16.29
CA ASP A 109 9.77 4.50 -17.23
C ASP A 109 10.09 3.10 -16.66
N GLN A 110 9.68 2.80 -15.42
CA GLN A 110 9.94 1.55 -14.67
C GLN A 110 11.44 1.20 -14.64
N ARG A 111 12.27 2.18 -14.28
CA ARG A 111 13.73 2.03 -14.21
C ARG A 111 14.24 2.63 -12.91
N ALA A 112 15.23 1.96 -12.31
CA ALA A 112 15.96 2.47 -11.16
C ALA A 112 16.48 3.90 -11.44
N ASP A 113 16.06 4.85 -10.60
CA ASP A 113 16.42 6.26 -10.72
C ASP A 113 17.74 6.50 -9.99
N VAL A 114 18.81 6.77 -10.73
CA VAL A 114 20.19 6.99 -10.21
C VAL A 114 20.33 8.40 -9.57
N ARG A 115 19.24 8.97 -9.08
CA ARG A 115 19.23 10.22 -8.31
C ARG A 115 19.96 10.02 -6.99
N ARG A 116 20.74 11.04 -6.61
CA ARG A 116 21.32 11.10 -5.27
C ARG A 116 20.28 11.64 -4.32
N ILE A 117 20.05 10.92 -3.22
CA ILE A 117 19.21 11.37 -2.12
C ILE A 117 20.12 11.83 -0.98
N THR A 118 19.77 12.95 -0.37
CA THR A 118 20.42 13.47 0.83
C THR A 118 19.39 13.64 1.92
N VAL A 119 19.64 13.03 3.07
CA VAL A 119 18.73 13.03 4.21
C VAL A 119 19.40 13.76 5.38
N GLU A 120 18.79 14.85 5.83
CA GLU A 120 19.19 15.55 7.05
C GLU A 120 18.49 14.91 8.25
N LEU A 121 19.24 14.26 9.15
CA LEU A 121 18.68 13.74 10.40
C LEU A 121 18.49 14.90 11.37
N MET A 122 17.29 15.07 11.93
CA MET A 122 17.00 16.22 12.80
C MET A 122 17.85 16.15 14.09
N GLY A 123 18.80 17.08 14.21
CA GLY A 123 19.77 17.11 15.30
C GLY A 123 20.98 16.19 15.10
N GLY A 124 21.06 15.46 13.99
CA GLY A 124 22.12 14.52 13.65
C GLY A 124 22.87 14.88 12.36
N PRO A 125 23.54 13.90 11.71
CA PRO A 125 24.30 14.10 10.48
C PRO A 125 23.41 14.28 9.24
N VAL A 126 24.04 14.69 8.13
CA VAL A 126 23.44 14.64 6.78
C VAL A 126 24.00 13.42 6.05
N LEU A 127 23.11 12.49 5.71
CA LEU A 127 23.43 11.21 5.07
C LEU A 127 23.24 11.29 3.55
N ALA A 128 24.05 10.53 2.82
CA ALA A 128 23.81 10.23 1.41
C ALA A 128 23.11 8.87 1.33
N ALA A 129 21.89 8.87 0.80
CA ALA A 129 21.05 7.68 0.78
C ALA A 129 21.00 7.08 -0.64
N GLU A 130 20.99 5.75 -0.70
CA GLU A 130 21.00 4.98 -1.94
C GLU A 130 19.76 4.07 -2.05
N LEU A 131 19.25 3.89 -3.28
CA LEU A 131 18.23 2.90 -3.57
C LEU A 131 18.88 1.51 -3.58
N ALA A 132 18.41 0.62 -2.73
CA ALA A 132 18.81 -0.78 -2.69
C ALA A 132 17.57 -1.70 -2.80
N VAL A 133 17.82 -3.00 -2.94
CA VAL A 133 16.81 -4.04 -2.73
C VAL A 133 17.30 -4.88 -1.57
N GLU A 134 16.50 -4.99 -0.52
CA GLU A 134 16.74 -5.84 0.66
C GLU A 134 15.54 -6.77 0.77
N ARG A 135 15.74 -8.07 1.01
CA ARG A 135 14.64 -9.07 1.11
C ARG A 135 13.60 -9.00 -0.03
N LYS A 136 14.05 -8.75 -1.28
CA LYS A 136 13.23 -8.57 -2.50
C LYS A 136 12.34 -7.29 -2.52
N ILE A 137 12.41 -6.45 -1.50
CA ILE A 137 11.68 -5.18 -1.33
C ILE A 137 12.62 -4.00 -1.64
N TRP A 138 12.10 -2.90 -2.19
CA TRP A 138 12.90 -1.68 -2.37
C TRP A 138 13.19 -1.01 -1.03
N SER A 139 14.42 -0.59 -0.82
CA SER A 139 14.83 0.10 0.41
C SER A 139 15.61 1.39 0.14
N LEU A 140 15.55 2.31 1.09
CA LEU A 140 16.44 3.46 1.19
C LEU A 140 17.55 3.13 2.19
N ARG A 141 18.72 2.76 1.69
CA ARG A 141 19.89 2.50 2.53
C ARG A 141 20.48 3.82 3.01
N LEU A 142 20.55 4.01 4.32
CA LEU A 142 20.98 5.26 4.98
C LEU A 142 22.39 5.13 5.60
N GLY A 143 22.77 3.93 6.04
CA GLY A 143 24.08 3.65 6.63
C GLY A 143 24.03 3.45 8.14
N VAL A 144 25.17 3.10 8.73
CA VAL A 144 25.30 2.81 10.18
C VAL A 144 25.01 4.07 11.00
N GLU A 145 25.35 5.23 10.47
CA GLU A 145 25.10 6.54 11.07
C GLU A 145 23.60 6.85 11.30
N PHE A 146 22.69 6.13 10.62
CA PHE A 146 21.25 6.21 10.88
C PHE A 146 20.83 5.40 12.10
N ALA A 147 21.34 4.18 12.23
CA ALA A 147 21.11 3.32 13.40
C ALA A 147 21.70 3.96 14.66
N GLU A 148 22.94 4.47 14.59
CA GLU A 148 23.57 5.22 15.69
C GLU A 148 22.72 6.42 16.13
N TRP A 149 22.11 7.16 15.20
CA TRP A 149 21.22 8.29 15.52
C TRP A 149 19.88 7.87 16.15
N ILE A 150 19.34 6.70 15.78
CA ILE A 150 18.15 6.13 16.45
C ILE A 150 18.52 5.73 17.89
N ASP A 151 19.63 5.02 18.08
CA ASP A 151 20.13 4.59 19.39
C ASP A 151 20.45 5.79 20.31
N GLU A 152 21.10 6.84 19.79
CA GLU A 152 21.40 8.08 20.53
C GLU A 152 20.13 8.80 21.02
N LEU A 153 19.04 8.73 20.26
CA LEU A 153 17.74 9.28 20.65
C LEU A 153 16.91 8.32 21.52
N GLY A 154 17.37 7.08 21.73
CA GLY A 154 16.65 6.04 22.45
C GLY A 154 15.41 5.53 21.72
N GLY A 155 15.41 5.60 20.38
CA GLY A 155 14.31 5.11 19.55
C GLY A 155 14.19 3.59 19.58
N GLN A 156 12.97 3.10 19.36
CA GLN A 156 12.64 1.67 19.43
C GLN A 156 11.81 1.23 18.22
N SER A 157 11.55 -0.08 18.11
CA SER A 157 10.55 -0.59 17.17
C SER A 157 9.18 0.05 17.45
N HIS A 158 8.40 0.24 16.39
CA HIS A 158 7.12 0.94 16.39
C HIS A 158 7.14 2.44 16.72
N ASP A 159 8.32 3.06 16.88
CA ASP A 159 8.44 4.51 16.76
C ASP A 159 8.31 4.94 15.29
N ASP A 160 7.91 6.19 15.06
CA ASP A 160 7.71 6.72 13.72
C ASP A 160 8.92 7.54 13.26
N ILE A 161 9.38 7.34 12.03
CA ILE A 161 10.19 8.32 11.31
C ILE A 161 9.25 9.23 10.51
N LEU A 162 9.26 10.52 10.84
CA LEU A 162 8.62 11.52 10.00
C LEU A 162 9.57 11.94 8.88
N ILE A 163 9.12 11.78 7.63
CA ILE A 163 9.86 12.14 6.42
C ILE A 163 9.35 13.51 5.94
N LEU A 164 10.14 14.56 6.12
CA LEU A 164 9.84 15.92 5.70
C LEU A 164 10.49 16.20 4.35
N VAL A 165 9.68 16.47 3.32
CA VAL A 165 10.19 16.78 1.98
C VAL A 165 10.62 18.25 1.89
N GLN A 166 11.93 18.49 1.96
CA GLN A 166 12.52 19.81 1.73
C GLN A 166 12.50 20.17 0.23
N ASN A 167 13.10 19.32 -0.62
CA ASN A 167 13.10 19.49 -2.07
C ASN A 167 13.24 18.14 -2.81
N ALA A 168 12.11 17.53 -3.19
CA ALA A 168 12.09 16.28 -3.94
C ALA A 168 12.66 16.36 -5.38
N VAL A 169 12.89 17.56 -5.94
CA VAL A 169 13.57 17.73 -7.24
C VAL A 169 15.09 17.58 -7.10
N GLU A 170 15.66 18.13 -6.03
CA GLU A 170 17.09 18.04 -5.73
C GLU A 170 17.46 16.83 -4.87
N GLY A 171 16.48 16.01 -4.46
CA GLY A 171 16.69 14.84 -3.61
C GLY A 171 16.93 15.16 -2.14
N ARG A 172 16.48 16.31 -1.64
CA ARG A 172 16.68 16.73 -0.23
C ARG A 172 15.46 16.44 0.63
N TYR A 173 15.68 15.71 1.71
CA TYR A 173 14.69 15.31 2.71
C TYR A 173 15.27 15.54 4.10
N MET A 174 14.39 15.66 5.10
CA MET A 174 14.77 15.68 6.51
C MET A 174 13.98 14.58 7.22
N MET A 175 14.63 13.84 8.11
CA MET A 175 13.98 12.83 8.95
C MET A 175 13.96 13.28 10.40
N ARG A 176 12.87 12.95 11.11
CA ARG A 176 12.71 13.21 12.53
C ARG A 176 12.07 12.00 13.21
N LEU A 177 12.74 11.46 14.22
CA LEU A 177 12.15 10.45 15.09
C LEU A 177 10.97 11.03 15.89
N GLN A 178 9.88 10.29 15.95
CA GLN A 178 8.71 10.54 16.76
C GLN A 178 8.45 9.30 17.62
N PRO A 179 8.81 9.34 18.92
CA PRO A 179 8.49 8.26 19.84
C PRO A 179 6.99 8.00 19.89
N ARG A 180 6.59 6.73 19.97
CA ARG A 180 5.18 6.29 19.94
C ARG A 180 4.33 6.96 21.01
N GLU A 181 4.88 7.17 22.20
CA GLU A 181 4.23 7.88 23.32
C GLU A 181 3.91 9.36 23.01
N SER A 182 4.62 9.98 22.06
CA SER A 182 4.46 11.38 21.67
C SER A 182 3.46 11.59 20.51
N ARG A 183 2.77 10.52 20.07
CA ARG A 183 1.77 10.56 19.00
C ARG A 183 0.47 11.23 19.47
N ASP A 184 0.00 12.24 18.74
CA ASP A 184 -1.37 12.78 18.91
C ASP A 184 -2.38 11.88 18.20
N GLU A 185 -2.73 10.77 18.84
CA GLU A 185 -3.68 9.77 18.34
C GLU A 185 -5.06 10.34 17.95
N ALA A 186 -5.45 11.48 18.51
CA ALA A 186 -6.71 12.13 18.15
C ALA A 186 -6.59 12.88 16.82
N ALA A 187 -5.51 13.65 16.63
CA ALA A 187 -5.24 14.37 15.39
C ALA A 187 -4.88 13.42 14.24
N ILE A 188 -4.05 12.40 14.49
CA ILE A 188 -3.66 11.39 13.50
C ILE A 188 -4.90 10.67 12.97
N ARG A 189 -5.78 10.19 13.86
CA ARG A 189 -7.05 9.57 13.48
C ARG A 189 -7.94 10.48 12.62
N GLU A 190 -7.94 11.79 12.87
CA GLU A 190 -8.68 12.73 12.01
C GLU A 190 -8.09 12.79 10.61
N GLN A 191 -6.75 12.81 10.47
CA GLN A 191 -6.09 12.77 9.17
C GLN A 191 -6.30 11.44 8.45
N ASN A 192 -6.23 10.32 9.15
CA ASN A 192 -6.50 8.98 8.59
C ASN A 192 -7.91 8.91 7.99
N ILE A 193 -8.92 9.42 8.71
CA ILE A 193 -10.32 9.49 8.21
C ILE A 193 -10.45 10.42 6.99
N ARG A 194 -9.72 11.55 6.95
CA ARG A 194 -9.71 12.46 5.79
C ARG A 194 -9.07 11.80 4.57
N LEU A 195 -7.93 11.12 4.75
CA LEU A 195 -7.22 10.38 3.70
C LEU A 195 -8.09 9.26 3.14
N ALA A 196 -8.64 8.41 4.00
CA ALA A 196 -9.48 7.28 3.62
C ALA A 196 -10.69 7.72 2.77
N ARG A 197 -11.40 8.80 3.17
CA ARG A 197 -12.51 9.36 2.39
C ARG A 197 -12.06 9.91 1.03
N ALA A 198 -10.92 10.59 0.99
CA ALA A 198 -10.39 11.12 -0.27
C ALA A 198 -9.98 9.99 -1.23
N ALA A 199 -9.43 8.89 -0.70
CA ALA A 199 -9.13 7.69 -1.47
C ALA A 199 -10.40 7.01 -2.01
N GLU A 200 -11.43 6.81 -1.17
CA GLU A 200 -12.74 6.30 -1.62
C GLU A 200 -13.34 7.14 -2.75
N GLU A 201 -13.31 8.47 -2.62
CA GLU A 201 -13.79 9.38 -3.67
C GLU A 201 -12.97 9.25 -4.97
N LEU A 202 -11.64 9.14 -4.88
CA LEU A 202 -10.77 8.97 -6.04
C LEU A 202 -11.08 7.67 -6.78
N VAL A 203 -11.10 6.54 -6.07
CA VAL A 203 -11.44 5.22 -6.64
C VAL A 203 -12.86 5.21 -7.19
N ALA A 204 -13.85 5.75 -6.47
CA ALA A 204 -15.24 5.84 -6.93
C ALA A 204 -15.42 6.72 -8.18
N SER A 205 -14.60 7.77 -8.32
CA SER A 205 -14.63 8.67 -9.48
C SER A 205 -13.89 8.11 -10.71
N SER A 206 -13.14 7.01 -10.54
CA SER A 206 -12.38 6.37 -11.61
C SER A 206 -13.30 5.84 -12.69
N ARG A 207 -13.12 6.34 -13.92
CA ARG A 207 -13.89 5.92 -15.11
C ARG A 207 -13.21 4.79 -15.88
N ARG A 208 -12.40 3.97 -15.20
CA ARG A 208 -11.68 2.85 -15.83
C ARG A 208 -12.62 1.69 -16.14
N THR A 209 -12.25 0.94 -17.17
CA THR A 209 -12.85 -0.37 -17.50
C THR A 209 -12.52 -1.38 -16.41
N ASP A 210 -11.27 -1.37 -15.97
CA ASP A 210 -10.74 -2.18 -14.87
C ASP A 210 -11.00 -1.44 -13.56
N LYS A 211 -11.68 -2.11 -12.62
CA LYS A 211 -12.16 -1.49 -11.37
C LYS A 211 -11.06 -1.29 -10.32
N VAL A 212 -9.83 -1.69 -10.63
CA VAL A 212 -8.65 -1.59 -9.77
C VAL A 212 -7.95 -0.25 -10.02
N MET A 213 -7.64 0.47 -8.96
CA MET A 213 -6.77 1.65 -8.99
C MET A 213 -5.39 1.27 -8.42
N PRO A 214 -4.32 1.27 -9.22
CA PRO A 214 -2.98 0.92 -8.74
C PRO A 214 -2.52 1.79 -7.57
N VAL A 215 -1.80 1.20 -6.62
CA VAL A 215 -1.39 1.88 -5.37
C VAL A 215 -0.56 3.12 -5.65
N TRP A 216 0.48 3.00 -6.49
CA TRP A 216 1.35 4.12 -6.92
C TRP A 216 0.60 5.29 -7.58
N GLU A 217 -0.54 5.02 -8.23
CA GLU A 217 -1.41 6.05 -8.80
C GLU A 217 -2.29 6.70 -7.75
N LEU A 218 -2.88 5.90 -6.85
CA LEU A 218 -3.65 6.41 -5.72
C LEU A 218 -2.77 7.31 -4.83
N ALA A 219 -1.56 6.87 -4.50
CA ALA A 219 -0.54 7.65 -3.78
C ALA A 219 -0.30 9.02 -4.44
N ALA A 220 -0.01 9.04 -5.75
CA ALA A 220 0.19 10.28 -6.50
C ALA A 220 -1.06 11.19 -6.49
N LEU A 221 -2.27 10.63 -6.60
CA LEU A 221 -3.52 11.39 -6.53
C LEU A 221 -3.80 11.96 -5.13
N LEU A 222 -3.45 11.25 -4.06
CA LEU A 222 -3.57 11.71 -2.67
C LEU A 222 -2.57 12.85 -2.38
N ILE A 223 -1.34 12.76 -2.89
CA ILE A 223 -0.35 13.84 -2.90
C ILE A 223 -0.89 15.06 -3.68
N GLY A 224 -1.50 14.84 -4.85
CA GLY A 224 -2.14 15.89 -5.65
C GLY A 224 -3.30 16.61 -4.93
N ARG A 225 -3.99 15.94 -4.00
CA ARG A 225 -5.00 16.52 -3.11
C ARG A 225 -4.41 17.24 -1.88
N ASN A 226 -3.08 17.32 -1.74
CA ASN A 226 -2.35 17.96 -0.64
C ASN A 226 -2.60 17.36 0.75
N LEU A 227 -2.99 16.08 0.83
CA LEU A 227 -3.34 15.43 2.10
C LEU A 227 -2.16 15.27 3.06
N TYR A 228 -0.94 15.23 2.51
CA TYR A 228 0.32 15.12 3.26
C TYR A 228 0.97 16.47 3.63
N ARG A 229 0.32 17.63 3.35
CA ARG A 229 0.86 18.95 3.74
C ARG A 229 0.63 19.34 5.21
N SER A 230 -0.01 18.45 5.98
CA SER A 230 -0.18 18.61 7.42
C SER A 230 1.14 18.34 8.15
N PRO A 231 1.50 19.11 9.21
CA PRO A 231 2.65 18.77 10.06
C PRO A 231 2.41 17.50 10.89
N ILE A 232 1.16 17.06 11.00
CA ILE A 232 0.75 15.76 11.53
C ILE A 232 0.39 14.90 10.31
N PRO A 233 1.29 14.04 9.83
CA PRO A 233 0.98 13.11 8.74
C PRO A 233 0.00 12.03 9.23
N PRO A 234 -0.78 11.43 8.32
CA PRO A 234 -1.52 10.20 8.60
C PRO A 234 -0.56 9.05 8.96
N ASP A 235 -1.11 7.92 9.38
CA ASP A 235 -0.37 6.64 9.41
C ASP A 235 -0.20 6.06 7.99
N ASP A 236 0.49 4.92 7.90
CA ASP A 236 0.71 4.15 6.67
C ASP A 236 -0.54 4.04 5.77
N LEU A 237 -0.32 4.08 4.45
CA LEU A 237 -1.40 4.12 3.47
C LEU A 237 -2.27 2.85 3.52
N HIS A 238 -1.66 1.68 3.62
CA HIS A 238 -2.35 0.39 3.52
C HIS A 238 -3.16 0.12 4.80
N MET A 239 -2.58 0.39 5.95
CA MET A 239 -3.19 0.43 7.28
C MET A 239 -4.40 1.37 7.33
N VAL A 240 -4.22 2.62 6.88
CA VAL A 240 -5.30 3.62 6.90
C VAL A 240 -6.45 3.20 6.00
N LEU A 241 -6.16 2.71 4.79
CA LEU A 241 -7.20 2.25 3.87
C LEU A 241 -7.89 0.97 4.36
N HIS A 242 -7.16 0.02 4.95
CA HIS A 242 -7.75 -1.18 5.53
C HIS A 242 -8.75 -0.85 6.65
N GLN A 243 -8.34 -0.01 7.61
CA GLN A 243 -9.08 0.29 8.83
C GLN A 243 -10.22 1.30 8.61
N TYR A 244 -9.93 2.42 7.94
CA TYR A 244 -10.84 3.58 7.86
C TYR A 244 -11.67 3.65 6.57
N SER A 245 -11.41 2.80 5.57
CA SER A 245 -12.13 2.81 4.29
C SER A 245 -12.87 1.50 3.97
N ALA A 246 -13.69 1.54 2.92
CA ALA A 246 -14.28 0.40 2.24
C ALA A 246 -13.46 -0.07 1.01
N LEU A 247 -12.25 0.47 0.80
CA LEU A 247 -11.32 -0.05 -0.20
C LEU A 247 -10.68 -1.35 0.28
N ARG A 248 -10.43 -2.27 -0.64
CA ARG A 248 -9.65 -3.49 -0.40
C ARG A 248 -8.59 -3.60 -1.46
N LEU A 249 -7.39 -4.01 -1.06
CA LEU A 249 -6.33 -4.41 -1.98
C LEU A 249 -6.82 -5.65 -2.74
N SER A 250 -6.50 -5.74 -4.02
CA SER A 250 -6.81 -6.91 -4.84
C SER A 250 -5.91 -8.10 -4.46
N GLU A 251 -6.37 -9.32 -4.78
CA GLU A 251 -5.69 -10.59 -4.43
C GLU A 251 -4.28 -10.71 -5.03
N ASP A 252 -4.00 -9.96 -6.10
CA ASP A 252 -2.73 -9.84 -6.81
C ASP A 252 -1.85 -8.67 -6.32
N GLY A 253 -2.25 -7.96 -5.25
CA GLY A 253 -1.57 -6.77 -4.74
C GLY A 253 -1.64 -5.53 -5.65
N SER A 254 -2.16 -5.66 -6.88
CA SER A 254 -1.95 -4.66 -7.94
C SER A 254 -2.65 -3.31 -7.70
N GLY A 255 -3.68 -3.26 -6.84
CA GLY A 255 -4.26 -2.00 -6.38
C GLY A 255 -5.57 -2.11 -5.61
N TYR A 256 -6.25 -0.98 -5.44
CA TYR A 256 -7.46 -0.88 -4.63
C TYR A 256 -8.77 -0.95 -5.43
N VAL A 257 -9.75 -1.65 -4.87
CA VAL A 257 -11.14 -1.76 -5.35
C VAL A 257 -12.11 -1.39 -4.22
N LEU A 258 -13.25 -0.79 -4.56
CA LEU A 258 -14.34 -0.56 -3.60
C LEU A 258 -15.09 -1.86 -3.27
N ASP A 259 -14.99 -2.32 -2.02
CA ASP A 259 -15.82 -3.42 -1.50
C ASP A 259 -17.26 -2.93 -1.24
N SER A 260 -18.07 -3.06 -2.29
CA SER A 260 -19.52 -2.83 -2.23
C SER A 260 -20.28 -3.80 -1.31
N ARG A 261 -19.70 -4.93 -0.88
CA ARG A 261 -20.34 -5.90 0.03
C ARG A 261 -20.13 -5.50 1.49
N GLY A 262 -18.92 -5.14 1.91
CA GLY A 262 -18.56 -4.73 3.27
C GLY A 262 -19.31 -3.48 3.77
N ALA A 263 -19.57 -2.51 2.89
CA ALA A 263 -20.34 -1.30 3.20
C ALA A 263 -21.76 -1.58 3.76
N THR A 264 -22.36 -2.73 3.41
CA THR A 264 -23.69 -3.11 3.91
C THR A 264 -23.66 -3.64 5.35
N LYS A 265 -22.55 -4.26 5.78
CA LYS A 265 -22.37 -4.74 7.17
C LYS A 265 -22.19 -3.57 8.15
N LYS A 266 -21.27 -2.62 7.86
CA LYS A 266 -21.04 -1.45 8.73
C LYS A 266 -22.29 -0.57 8.90
N LYS A 267 -23.11 -0.36 7.84
CA LYS A 267 -24.40 0.37 7.95
C LYS A 267 -25.44 -0.33 8.83
N LYS A 268 -25.45 -1.66 8.89
CA LYS A 268 -26.45 -2.43 9.67
C LYS A 268 -26.23 -2.31 11.19
N MET A 269 -24.98 -2.21 11.65
CA MET A 269 -24.66 -2.04 13.08
C MET A 269 -25.07 -0.65 13.61
N VAL A 270 -24.86 0.41 12.83
CA VAL A 270 -25.22 1.79 13.24
C VAL A 270 -26.74 1.96 13.33
N ALA A 271 -27.51 1.24 12.51
CA ALA A 271 -28.98 1.31 12.49
C ALA A 271 -29.68 0.62 13.67
N LEU A 272 -28.99 -0.18 14.50
CA LEU A 272 -29.61 -0.94 15.60
C LEU A 272 -29.71 -0.19 16.94
N ARG A 273 -29.14 1.02 17.06
CA ARG A 273 -29.22 1.86 18.27
C ARG A 273 -30.10 3.10 18.04
N ASN A 274 -31.42 2.89 18.00
CA ASN A 274 -32.45 3.89 18.37
C ASN A 274 -33.86 3.27 18.38
N PRO A 275 -34.52 3.10 19.54
CA PRO A 275 -35.92 2.68 19.62
C PRO A 275 -36.89 3.87 19.68
N THR A 276 -38.09 3.70 19.09
CA THR A 276 -39.33 4.52 19.25
C THR A 276 -39.28 5.99 18.74
N SER A 277 -40.31 6.60 18.12
CA SER A 277 -41.72 6.20 17.84
C SER A 277 -42.32 7.05 16.66
N PRO A 278 -43.63 7.05 16.29
CA PRO A 278 -43.97 6.71 14.91
C PRO A 278 -44.88 7.70 14.12
N ASN A 279 -45.15 7.31 12.85
CA ASN A 279 -46.41 7.52 12.09
C ASN A 279 -46.62 8.86 11.33
N ARG A 280 -46.63 8.81 9.98
CA ARG A 280 -47.84 9.15 9.16
C ARG A 280 -47.75 8.85 7.65
N ARG A 281 -48.91 8.49 7.12
CA ARG A 281 -49.29 7.99 5.79
C ARG A 281 -48.97 8.87 4.56
N ALA A 282 -48.48 8.20 3.51
CA ALA A 282 -48.96 8.13 2.12
C ALA A 282 -49.46 9.37 1.34
N SER A 283 -48.92 9.53 0.12
CA SER A 283 -49.71 9.69 -1.13
C SER A 283 -48.84 9.61 -2.41
N ASP A 284 -49.13 8.62 -3.26
CA ASP A 284 -48.89 8.57 -4.72
C ASP A 284 -50.21 8.99 -5.45
N PRO A 285 -50.37 9.01 -6.80
CA PRO A 285 -49.44 8.72 -7.92
C PRO A 285 -49.46 9.73 -9.12
N SER A 286 -48.59 9.50 -10.13
CA SER A 286 -48.74 9.67 -11.61
C SER A 286 -47.36 9.98 -12.23
N GLY A 287 -46.80 9.19 -13.15
CA GLY A 287 -47.05 9.21 -14.61
C GLY A 287 -45.75 9.63 -15.35
N ASP A 288 -45.35 9.09 -16.49
CA ASP A 288 -45.95 8.00 -17.27
C ASP A 288 -44.94 7.23 -18.18
N THR A 289 -45.48 6.36 -19.03
CA THR A 289 -44.95 5.28 -19.89
C THR A 289 -44.17 5.64 -21.18
N LEU A 290 -43.32 4.69 -21.65
CA LEU A 290 -43.06 4.20 -23.04
C LEU A 290 -41.59 3.68 -23.16
N ALA A 291 -41.37 2.36 -23.21
CA ALA A 291 -41.31 1.49 -24.40
C ALA A 291 -40.04 1.72 -25.26
N ASP A 292 -39.00 0.87 -25.15
CA ASP A 292 -38.79 -0.43 -25.84
C ASP A 292 -38.59 -0.34 -27.36
N PHE A 293 -37.40 -0.77 -27.84
CA PHE A 293 -37.19 -1.23 -29.22
C PHE A 293 -36.00 -2.21 -29.35
N ASP A 294 -36.33 -3.49 -29.48
CA ASP A 294 -35.70 -4.56 -30.26
C ASP A 294 -34.19 -4.87 -30.15
N THR A 295 -33.92 -5.79 -29.22
CA THR A 295 -33.37 -7.13 -29.48
C THR A 295 -33.27 -7.60 -30.95
N ALA A 296 -32.08 -8.03 -31.40
CA ALA A 296 -31.89 -9.25 -32.23
C ALA A 296 -30.40 -9.50 -32.56
N PHE A 297 -29.80 -10.61 -32.07
CA PHE A 297 -29.49 -11.77 -32.94
C PHE A 297 -29.00 -13.01 -32.15
N SER A 298 -29.70 -14.12 -32.39
CA SER A 298 -29.37 -15.54 -32.22
C SER A 298 -28.61 -16.08 -30.98
N THR A 299 -29.38 -16.82 -30.20
CA THR A 299 -28.99 -18.00 -29.42
C THR A 299 -28.39 -19.14 -30.26
N SER A 300 -27.40 -19.86 -29.73
CA SER A 300 -27.24 -21.31 -29.94
C SER A 300 -26.58 -21.94 -28.71
N GLU A 301 -27.42 -22.63 -27.92
CA GLU A 301 -27.18 -23.90 -27.25
C GLU A 301 -25.76 -24.30 -26.83
N LEU A 302 -25.50 -24.26 -25.52
CA LEU A 302 -24.75 -25.32 -24.83
C LEU A 302 -25.45 -25.61 -23.49
N LYS A 303 -25.45 -26.88 -23.09
CA LYS A 303 -26.36 -27.45 -22.08
C LYS A 303 -25.89 -27.24 -20.64
N ASP A 304 -26.87 -27.40 -19.75
CA ASP A 304 -26.74 -27.54 -18.30
C ASP A 304 -25.49 -28.31 -17.87
N ASN A 305 -24.78 -27.74 -16.88
CA ASN A 305 -23.96 -28.50 -15.95
C ASN A 305 -24.19 -27.93 -14.55
N ASP A 306 -24.78 -28.76 -13.69
CA ASP A 306 -25.11 -28.46 -12.30
C ASP A 306 -23.82 -28.46 -11.46
N PRO A 307 -23.49 -27.37 -10.73
CA PRO A 307 -22.28 -27.31 -9.90
C PRO A 307 -22.31 -28.20 -8.65
N ALA A 308 -23.39 -28.94 -8.38
CA ALA A 308 -23.52 -29.80 -7.18
C ALA A 308 -22.97 -31.24 -7.33
N ALA A 309 -22.37 -31.62 -8.46
CA ALA A 309 -22.03 -33.01 -8.80
C ALA A 309 -20.74 -33.60 -8.15
N TRP A 310 -20.19 -32.98 -7.11
CA TRP A 310 -18.92 -33.43 -6.45
C TRP A 310 -19.07 -33.87 -4.99
N LEU A 311 -20.31 -33.99 -4.46
CA LEU A 311 -20.56 -34.25 -3.03
C LEU A 311 -20.99 -35.68 -2.67
N GLU A 312 -21.00 -36.63 -3.61
CA GLU A 312 -21.29 -38.05 -3.31
C GLU A 312 -20.40 -39.02 -4.11
N ASP A 313 -19.25 -39.41 -3.56
CA ASP A 313 -18.90 -40.82 -3.39
C ASP A 313 -17.78 -41.02 -2.35
N GLY A 314 -17.68 -42.23 -1.80
CA GLY A 314 -16.39 -42.78 -1.38
C GLY A 314 -15.89 -42.40 0.02
N LYS A 315 -16.54 -42.92 1.06
CA LYS A 315 -15.94 -43.05 2.39
C LYS A 315 -14.52 -43.64 2.30
N ARG A 316 -13.50 -42.84 2.55
CA ARG A 316 -12.23 -43.30 3.12
C ARG A 316 -11.99 -42.56 4.42
N TYR A 317 -12.08 -43.31 5.52
CA TYR A 317 -11.37 -42.95 6.72
C TYR A 317 -9.88 -42.87 6.34
N PHE A 318 -9.31 -41.67 6.34
CA PHE A 318 -7.90 -41.53 6.70
C PHE A 318 -7.85 -41.68 8.22
N ASP A 319 -7.90 -42.94 8.64
CA ASP A 319 -7.56 -43.33 10.01
C ASP A 319 -6.03 -43.25 10.08
N MET A 320 -5.54 -42.02 10.26
CA MET A 320 -4.13 -41.78 10.54
C MET A 320 -3.91 -41.97 12.03
N GLU A 321 -4.02 -43.22 12.47
CA GLU A 321 -3.30 -43.68 13.66
C GLU A 321 -1.79 -43.60 13.33
N SER A 322 -1.25 -42.37 13.35
CA SER A 322 0.19 -42.18 13.42
C SER A 322 0.63 -42.63 14.81
N GLU A 323 1.50 -43.63 14.85
CA GLU A 323 2.30 -43.97 16.02
C GLU A 323 3.05 -42.70 16.51
N GLU A 324 3.44 -42.69 17.79
CA GLU A 324 3.88 -41.50 18.56
C GLU A 324 5.20 -40.85 18.08
N ASP A 325 5.26 -40.34 16.85
CA ASP A 325 6.30 -39.40 16.39
C ASP A 325 6.01 -38.01 16.96
N THR A 326 6.31 -37.86 18.25
CA THR A 326 6.21 -36.61 19.00
C THR A 326 7.45 -35.77 18.69
N CYS A 327 7.29 -34.59 18.08
CA CYS A 327 8.44 -33.74 17.74
C CYS A 327 9.03 -33.06 19.00
N PRO A 328 10.33 -32.69 18.99
CA PRO A 328 10.98 -32.03 20.14
C PRO A 328 10.31 -30.72 20.58
N ASP A 329 9.70 -30.01 19.62
CA ASP A 329 9.10 -28.69 19.82
C ASP A 329 7.75 -28.82 20.54
N TYR A 330 6.93 -29.79 20.14
CA TYR A 330 5.72 -30.16 20.87
C TYR A 330 6.02 -30.81 22.24
N GLU A 331 7.10 -31.59 22.38
CA GLU A 331 7.55 -32.06 23.71
C GLU A 331 7.90 -30.89 24.65
N SER A 332 8.58 -29.88 24.11
CA SER A 332 8.96 -28.64 24.81
C SER A 332 7.73 -27.80 25.18
N TYR A 333 6.76 -27.65 24.26
CA TYR A 333 5.45 -27.06 24.54
C TYR A 333 4.71 -27.79 25.67
N LEU A 334 4.67 -29.13 25.65
CA LEU A 334 4.06 -29.91 26.72
C LEU A 334 4.79 -29.74 28.06
N GLU A 335 6.10 -29.51 28.08
CA GLU A 335 6.82 -29.18 29.31
C GLU A 335 6.48 -27.78 29.81
N ALA A 336 6.51 -26.77 28.94
CA ALA A 336 6.10 -25.40 29.28
C ALA A 336 4.66 -25.33 29.80
N HIS A 337 3.72 -26.01 29.13
CA HIS A 337 2.32 -26.10 29.55
C HIS A 337 2.17 -26.78 30.92
N ARG A 338 2.96 -27.82 31.22
CA ARG A 338 2.97 -28.47 32.56
C ARG A 338 3.53 -27.56 33.66
N MET A 339 4.42 -26.62 33.32
CA MET A 339 4.97 -25.64 34.26
C MET A 339 4.05 -24.42 34.43
N SER A 340 3.21 -24.12 33.44
CA SER A 340 2.15 -23.12 33.57
C SER A 340 1.03 -23.62 34.49
N GLU A 341 0.61 -22.83 35.47
CA GLU A 341 -0.54 -23.17 36.35
C GLU A 341 -1.90 -22.94 35.65
N GLY A 342 -1.94 -23.09 34.32
CA GLY A 342 -3.11 -22.85 33.48
C GLY A 342 -4.22 -23.88 33.68
N THR A 343 -5.47 -23.45 33.51
CA THR A 343 -6.66 -24.32 33.55
C THR A 343 -7.14 -24.75 32.17
N GLU A 344 -6.45 -24.37 31.10
CA GLU A 344 -6.77 -24.83 29.74
C GLU A 344 -6.28 -26.27 29.51
N GLU A 345 -6.93 -26.97 28.59
CA GLU A 345 -6.53 -28.30 28.15
C GLU A 345 -5.43 -28.15 27.09
N ALA A 346 -4.37 -28.97 27.20
CA ALA A 346 -3.24 -28.91 26.29
C ALA A 346 -3.68 -29.16 24.84
N LEU A 347 -3.12 -28.41 23.89
CA LEU A 347 -3.34 -28.59 22.46
C LEU A 347 -2.97 -30.01 22.04
N SER A 348 -3.65 -30.53 21.02
CA SER A 348 -3.21 -31.76 20.35
C SER A 348 -1.97 -31.49 19.47
N HIS A 349 -1.19 -32.53 19.16
CA HIS A 349 -0.01 -32.43 18.29
C HIS A 349 -0.34 -31.78 16.92
N SER A 350 -1.52 -32.08 16.35
CA SER A 350 -1.97 -31.47 15.11
C SER A 350 -2.41 -30.02 15.26
N ASP A 351 -3.01 -29.65 16.39
CA ASP A 351 -3.46 -28.27 16.64
C ASP A 351 -2.27 -27.35 16.97
N TYR A 352 -1.23 -27.88 17.64
CA TYR A 352 0.02 -27.18 17.90
C TYR A 352 0.69 -26.75 16.58
N HIS A 353 1.02 -27.69 15.70
CA HIS A 353 1.65 -27.40 14.42
C HIS A 353 0.78 -26.52 13.50
N LEU A 354 -0.55 -26.59 13.60
CA LEU A 354 -1.42 -25.70 12.83
C LEU A 354 -1.33 -24.24 13.30
N LEU A 355 -1.20 -24.02 14.62
CA LEU A 355 -1.05 -22.69 15.21
C LEU A 355 0.38 -22.15 15.10
N GLU A 356 1.37 -23.03 15.12
CA GLU A 356 2.78 -22.75 14.82
C GLU A 356 2.94 -22.29 13.36
N ALA A 357 2.38 -23.02 12.39
CA ALA A 357 2.36 -22.60 10.99
C ALA A 357 1.56 -21.31 10.75
N GLU A 358 0.53 -21.01 11.57
CA GLU A 358 -0.15 -19.71 11.56
C GLU A 358 0.79 -18.59 12.06
N LEU A 359 1.58 -18.86 13.10
CA LEU A 359 2.56 -17.93 13.64
C LEU A 359 3.71 -17.67 12.65
N GLU A 360 4.29 -18.72 12.05
CA GLU A 360 5.28 -18.62 10.98
C GLU A 360 4.76 -17.79 9.80
N MET A 361 3.56 -18.08 9.31
CA MET A 361 2.93 -17.32 8.23
C MET A 361 2.76 -15.84 8.60
N LEU A 362 2.35 -15.53 9.85
CA LEU A 362 2.20 -14.15 10.31
C LEU A 362 3.56 -13.45 10.44
N LEU A 363 4.60 -14.12 10.91
CA LEU A 363 5.96 -13.56 10.97
C LEU A 363 6.54 -13.37 9.57
N GLY A 364 6.30 -14.29 8.64
CA GLY A 364 6.63 -14.15 7.22
C GLY A 364 5.92 -12.96 6.57
N LEU A 365 4.66 -12.69 6.92
CA LEU A 365 3.97 -11.46 6.52
C LEU A 365 4.58 -10.20 7.17
N GLU A 366 4.99 -10.26 8.45
CA GLU A 366 5.70 -9.14 9.10
C GLU A 366 7.03 -8.84 8.39
N GLN A 367 7.72 -9.89 7.93
CA GLN A 367 8.97 -9.82 7.18
C GLN A 367 8.79 -9.34 5.73
N GLU A 368 7.72 -9.76 5.04
CA GLU A 368 7.41 -9.34 3.67
C GLU A 368 6.88 -7.90 3.59
N PHE A 369 6.16 -7.44 4.61
CA PHE A 369 5.52 -6.11 4.62
C PHE A 369 6.17 -5.10 5.59
N GLY A 370 7.15 -5.52 6.38
CA GLY A 370 7.82 -4.69 7.41
C GLY A 370 6.98 -4.44 8.67
N TYR A 371 5.68 -4.76 8.64
CA TYR A 371 4.74 -4.61 9.75
C TYR A 371 3.52 -5.53 9.55
N LEU A 372 2.72 -5.67 10.61
CA LEU A 372 1.44 -6.38 10.59
C LEU A 372 0.24 -5.47 10.82
N LEU A 373 -0.92 -5.85 10.29
CA LEU A 373 -2.20 -5.24 10.66
C LEU A 373 -2.43 -5.42 12.18
N PRO A 374 -3.18 -4.53 12.87
CA PRO A 374 -3.29 -4.60 14.33
C PRO A 374 -3.91 -5.92 14.84
N GLU A 375 -4.81 -6.49 14.04
CA GLU A 375 -5.47 -7.77 14.29
C GLU A 375 -4.51 -8.97 14.09
N GLN A 376 -3.50 -8.83 13.23
CA GLN A 376 -2.45 -9.82 12.99
C GLN A 376 -1.32 -9.71 14.02
N SER A 377 -0.88 -8.50 14.37
CA SER A 377 0.10 -8.27 15.45
C SER A 377 -0.44 -8.78 16.79
N GLN A 378 -1.70 -8.49 17.13
CA GLN A 378 -2.32 -9.09 18.32
C GLN A 378 -2.40 -10.63 18.21
N ARG A 379 -2.64 -11.18 17.01
CA ARG A 379 -2.68 -12.63 16.80
C ARG A 379 -1.31 -13.29 16.99
N VAL A 380 -0.22 -12.62 16.60
CA VAL A 380 1.16 -13.06 16.88
C VAL A 380 1.42 -13.10 18.39
N ASP A 381 1.07 -12.04 19.12
CA ASP A 381 1.21 -12.00 20.58
C ASP A 381 0.39 -13.13 21.26
N ASP A 382 -0.89 -13.28 20.89
CA ASP A 382 -1.81 -14.31 21.39
C ASP A 382 -1.30 -15.74 21.08
N LEU A 383 -0.65 -15.95 19.92
CA LEU A 383 -0.08 -17.24 19.51
C LEU A 383 1.22 -17.54 20.26
N ALA A 384 2.13 -16.57 20.38
CA ALA A 384 3.39 -16.73 21.10
C ALA A 384 3.15 -17.06 22.59
N GLU A 385 2.23 -16.35 23.26
CA GLU A 385 1.85 -16.64 24.65
C GLU A 385 1.23 -18.05 24.78
N ARG A 386 0.36 -18.45 23.83
CA ARG A 386 -0.33 -19.74 23.86
C ARG A 386 0.58 -20.94 23.56
N LEU A 387 1.58 -20.76 22.70
CA LEU A 387 2.53 -21.81 22.29
C LEU A 387 3.80 -21.82 23.17
N PHE A 388 3.96 -20.84 24.06
CA PHE A 388 5.17 -20.61 24.87
C PHE A 388 6.45 -20.40 24.03
N ILE A 389 6.30 -19.80 22.85
CA ILE A 389 7.40 -19.53 21.91
C ILE A 389 8.02 -18.16 22.18
N ASP A 390 9.34 -18.09 22.28
CA ASP A 390 10.08 -16.83 22.32
C ASP A 390 10.20 -16.25 20.90
N LEU A 391 9.49 -15.14 20.65
CA LEU A 391 9.47 -14.47 19.36
C LEU A 391 10.84 -13.98 18.89
N GLU A 392 11.80 -13.70 19.78
CA GLU A 392 13.15 -13.31 19.34
C GLU A 392 13.95 -14.51 18.81
N SER A 393 13.88 -15.66 19.48
CA SER A 393 14.52 -16.91 19.03
C SER A 393 13.87 -17.45 17.75
N PHE A 394 12.54 -17.48 17.71
CA PHE A 394 11.78 -18.02 16.59
C PHE A 394 11.96 -17.19 15.31
N ARG A 395 12.10 -15.86 15.42
CA ARG A 395 12.47 -15.00 14.29
C ARG A 395 13.86 -15.33 13.75
N SER A 396 14.85 -15.61 14.60
CA SER A 396 16.18 -16.01 14.12
C SER A 396 16.20 -17.40 13.47
N GLU A 397 15.40 -18.35 13.96
CA GLU A 397 15.30 -19.68 13.37
C GLU A 397 14.67 -19.62 11.97
N ILE A 398 13.64 -18.78 11.76
CA ILE A 398 13.08 -18.52 10.42
C ILE A 398 14.12 -17.90 9.47
N GLU A 399 14.94 -16.95 9.94
CA GLU A 399 16.00 -16.34 9.11
C GLU A 399 17.08 -17.35 8.68
N ASP A 400 17.47 -18.29 9.57
CA ASP A 400 18.47 -19.32 9.24
C ASP A 400 17.96 -20.34 8.19
N TYR A 401 16.65 -20.60 8.11
CA TYR A 401 16.07 -21.50 7.08
C TYR A 401 15.99 -20.88 5.67
N GLU A 402 15.92 -19.54 5.54
CA GLU A 402 15.84 -18.88 4.23
C GLU A 402 17.22 -18.70 3.56
N ASP A 403 18.31 -18.60 4.32
CA ASP A 403 19.67 -18.45 3.78
C ASP A 403 20.23 -19.78 3.20
N ASP A 404 19.75 -20.95 3.66
CA ASP A 404 20.19 -22.27 3.21
C ASP A 404 19.59 -22.71 1.83
N GLU A 405 18.66 -21.94 1.24
CA GLU A 405 18.11 -22.22 -0.11
C GLU A 405 18.95 -21.62 -1.28
N ASP A 406 20.04 -20.86 -1.03
CA ASP A 406 20.87 -20.27 -2.11
C ASP A 406 21.93 -21.23 -2.71
N ASP A 407 21.65 -22.54 -2.75
CA ASP A 407 22.52 -23.54 -3.38
C ASP A 407 22.17 -23.79 -4.87
N GLY A 408 22.07 -22.68 -5.61
CA GLY A 408 22.47 -22.60 -7.02
C GLY A 408 21.41 -22.88 -8.10
N LEU A 409 20.75 -21.81 -8.56
CA LEU A 409 20.18 -21.74 -9.91
C LEU A 409 20.53 -20.44 -10.65
N ASP A 410 20.82 -20.64 -11.94
CA ASP A 410 21.41 -19.74 -12.93
C ASP A 410 20.95 -18.26 -12.92
N GLY A 411 21.90 -17.35 -13.15
CA GLY A 411 21.70 -15.90 -13.05
C GLY A 411 20.92 -15.30 -14.22
N SER A 412 19.59 -15.45 -14.22
CA SER A 412 18.66 -14.53 -14.89
C SER A 412 17.20 -14.72 -14.46
N ASP A 413 16.76 -14.07 -13.38
CA ASP A 413 15.36 -13.65 -13.24
C ASP A 413 15.28 -12.28 -12.55
N ASP A 414 14.49 -11.37 -13.12
CA ASP A 414 14.31 -10.00 -12.63
C ASP A 414 13.28 -10.02 -11.47
N GLY A 415 13.65 -10.72 -10.41
CA GLY A 415 12.78 -11.33 -9.39
C GLY A 415 12.20 -10.44 -8.29
N ALA A 416 11.95 -9.15 -8.53
CA ALA A 416 11.09 -8.37 -7.63
C ALA A 416 9.61 -8.70 -7.95
N TRP A 417 9.10 -9.80 -7.39
CA TRP A 417 7.78 -10.37 -7.71
C TRP A 417 6.63 -9.37 -7.53
N PHE A 418 6.77 -8.41 -6.62
CA PHE A 418 5.80 -7.36 -6.30
C PHE A 418 5.41 -6.44 -7.48
N TRP A 419 6.20 -6.40 -8.57
CA TRP A 419 6.04 -5.39 -9.63
C TRP A 419 5.70 -5.92 -11.03
N LYS A 420 5.29 -7.19 -11.17
CA LYS A 420 4.83 -7.74 -12.46
C LYS A 420 3.40 -7.26 -12.81
N ASN A 421 3.31 -6.16 -13.57
CA ASN A 421 2.15 -5.79 -14.40
C ASN A 421 2.41 -6.11 -15.88
#